data_AF-A0AAV0IPG1-F1
#
_entry.id   AF-A0AAV0IPG1-F1
#
_cell.length_a   1.000
_cell.length_b   1.000
_cell.length_c   1.000
_cell.angle_alpha   90.00
_cell.angle_beta   90.00
_cell.angle_gamma   90.00
#
_symmetry.space_group_name_H-M   'P 1'
#
loop_
_entity.id
_entity.type
_entity.pdbx_description
1 polymer ?
#
loop_
_entity_poly.entity_id
_entity_poly.type
_entity_poly.pdbx_seq_one_letter_code
_entity_poly.pdbx_strand_id
1 'polypeptide(L)'
;MEVLKEACSEYGFFKIVNHGVPIGLIDRALEASATFFDLPDDEKWKFSALPGSYLPAGYSQHQPVYSLDKNETLSMFPPSSAFNVFPTNPPDLR
;
A
#
# COMPACT_ATOMS: atom_id res chain seq x y z
N MET A 1 28.75 -2.36 -4.39
CA MET A 1 27.94 -3.34 -3.64
C MET A 1 28.32 -3.40 -2.17
N GLU A 2 29.56 -3.09 -1.77
CA GLU A 2 29.97 -3.18 -0.35
C GLU A 2 29.12 -2.32 0.60
N VAL A 3 28.84 -1.06 0.22
CA VAL A 3 27.99 -0.16 1.03
C VAL A 3 26.56 -0.70 1.21
N LEU A 4 26.00 -1.39 0.21
CA LEU A 4 24.68 -2.00 0.34
C LEU A 4 24.72 -3.21 1.29
N LYS A 5 25.77 -4.02 1.17
CA LYS A 5 25.97 -5.19 2.03
C LYS A 5 26.12 -4.76 3.50
N GLU A 6 26.96 -3.77 3.75
CA GLU A 6 27.16 -3.17 5.07
C GLU A 6 25.84 -2.58 5.61
N ALA A 7 25.12 -1.79 4.80
CA ALA A 7 23.84 -1.24 5.24
C ALA A 7 22.79 -2.32 5.58
N CYS A 8 22.75 -3.41 4.80
CA CYS A 8 21.91 -4.57 5.09
C CYS A 8 22.32 -5.29 6.38
N SER A 9 23.63 -5.49 6.63
CA SER A 9 24.10 -6.27 7.78
C SER A 9 24.12 -5.48 9.09
N GLU A 10 24.48 -4.20 9.04
CA GLU A 10 24.65 -3.36 10.22
C GLU A 10 23.36 -2.66 10.64
N TYR A 11 22.54 -2.19 9.68
CA TYR A 11 21.36 -1.37 9.96
C TYR A 11 20.03 -2.05 9.60
N GLY A 12 20.00 -2.89 8.57
CA GLY A 12 18.78 -3.56 8.09
C GLY A 12 17.84 -2.66 7.27
N PHE A 13 18.21 -1.40 7.01
CA PHE A 13 17.48 -0.48 6.12
C PHE A 13 18.42 0.55 5.50
N PHE A 14 18.02 1.13 4.36
CA PHE A 14 18.75 2.20 3.68
C PHE A 14 17.82 2.96 2.74
N LYS A 15 18.24 4.18 2.34
CA LYS A 15 17.56 4.95 1.28
C LYS A 15 18.34 4.81 -0.02
N ILE A 16 17.64 4.47 -1.10
CA ILE A 16 18.20 4.54 -2.46
C ILE A 16 17.88 5.91 -3.05
N VAL A 17 18.89 6.57 -3.60
CA VAL A 17 18.75 7.78 -4.42
C VAL A 17 19.20 7.47 -5.85
N ASN A 18 18.74 8.27 -6.82
CA ASN A 18 19.03 8.05 -8.26
C ASN A 18 18.64 6.64 -8.76
N HIS A 19 17.55 6.08 -8.25
CA HIS A 19 17.03 4.75 -8.61
C HIS A 19 16.44 4.64 -10.02
N GLY A 20 16.39 5.74 -10.80
CA GLY A 20 15.88 5.74 -12.17
C GLY A 20 14.36 5.75 -12.32
N VAL A 21 13.59 5.45 -11.26
CA VAL A 21 12.13 5.63 -11.24
C VAL A 21 11.78 7.11 -11.51
N PRO A 22 10.93 7.41 -12.52
CA PRO A 22 10.53 8.79 -12.83
C PRO A 22 9.79 9.44 -11.66
N ILE A 23 10.15 10.68 -11.33
CA ILE A 23 9.53 11.44 -10.24
C ILE A 23 8.02 11.59 -10.45
N GLY A 24 7.60 11.97 -11.65
CA GLY A 24 6.17 12.11 -11.95
C GLY A 24 5.37 10.80 -11.87
N LEU A 25 6.00 9.63 -11.87
CA LEU A 25 5.31 8.37 -11.58
C LEU A 25 5.08 8.20 -10.08
N ILE A 26 6.07 8.56 -9.25
CA ILE A 26 5.96 8.54 -7.78
C ILE A 26 4.88 9.52 -7.33
N ASP A 27 4.87 10.73 -7.88
CA ASP A 27 3.88 11.77 -7.54
C ASP A 27 2.45 11.29 -7.82
N ARG A 28 2.19 10.73 -9.00
CA ARG A 28 0.87 10.18 -9.34
C ARG A 28 0.46 9.02 -8.44
N ALA A 29 1.39 8.14 -8.08
CA ALA A 29 1.09 7.03 -7.17
C ALA A 29 0.71 7.53 -5.76
N LEU A 30 1.40 8.56 -5.26
CA LEU A 30 1.09 9.19 -3.98
C LEU A 30 -0.25 9.95 -4.03
N GLU A 31 -0.52 10.67 -5.11
CA GLU A 31 -1.78 11.39 -5.32
C GLU A 31 -2.97 10.44 -5.42
N ALA A 32 -2.83 9.34 -6.16
CA ALA A 32 -3.85 8.31 -6.28
C ALA A 32 -4.14 7.63 -4.93
N SER A 33 -3.09 7.33 -4.15
CA SER A 33 -3.24 6.82 -2.77
C SER A 33 -3.98 7.82 -1.88
N ALA A 34 -3.56 9.08 -1.87
CA ALA A 34 -4.19 10.14 -1.07
C ALA A 34 -5.67 10.32 -1.42
N THR A 35 -5.99 10.32 -2.71
CA THR A 35 -7.36 10.47 -3.21
C THR A 35 -8.27 9.33 -2.76
N PHE A 36 -7.77 8.09 -2.72
CA PHE A 36 -8.54 6.95 -2.22
C PHE A 36 -8.81 7.06 -0.71
N PHE A 37 -7.80 7.41 0.08
CA PHE A 37 -7.94 7.47 1.54
C PHE A 37 -8.75 8.67 2.02
N ASP A 38 -8.88 9.72 1.21
CA ASP A 38 -9.79 10.86 1.45
C ASP A 38 -11.28 10.52 1.21
N LEU A 39 -11.58 9.36 0.61
CA LEU A 39 -12.96 8.92 0.43
C LEU A 39 -13.63 8.62 1.79
N PRO A 40 -14.97 8.77 1.88
CA PRO A 40 -15.75 8.32 3.02
C PRO A 40 -15.48 6.83 3.36
N ASP A 41 -15.56 6.49 4.65
CA ASP A 41 -15.26 5.14 5.12
C ASP A 41 -16.13 4.07 4.42
N ASP A 42 -17.41 4.35 4.19
CA ASP A 42 -18.34 3.45 3.50
C ASP A 42 -17.95 3.18 2.05
N GLU A 43 -17.31 4.13 1.37
CA GLU A 43 -16.74 3.93 0.05
C GLU A 43 -15.48 3.06 0.10
N LYS A 44 -14.59 3.29 1.09
CA LYS A 44 -13.36 2.50 1.27
C LYS A 44 -13.65 1.04 1.64
N TRP A 45 -14.64 0.79 2.50
CA TRP A 45 -15.05 -0.55 2.93
C TRP A 45 -15.58 -1.44 1.80
N LYS A 46 -16.00 -0.88 0.66
CA LYS A 46 -16.39 -1.66 -0.54
C LYS A 46 -15.21 -2.44 -1.14
N PHE A 47 -13.98 -2.03 -0.85
CA PHE A 47 -12.77 -2.62 -1.38
C PHE A 47 -12.02 -3.48 -0.37
N SER A 48 -12.70 -3.94 0.69
CA SER A 48 -12.12 -4.88 1.64
C SER A 48 -11.88 -6.27 1.06
N ALA A 49 -11.03 -7.04 1.75
CA ALA A 49 -10.75 -8.41 1.37
C ALA A 49 -12.02 -9.26 1.23
N LEU A 50 -11.99 -10.17 0.26
CA LEU A 50 -13.12 -11.06 -0.01
C LEU A 50 -13.50 -11.85 1.26
N PRO A 51 -14.80 -12.02 1.55
CA PRO A 51 -15.25 -12.80 2.69
C PRO A 51 -14.63 -14.21 2.70
N GLY A 52 -14.00 -14.59 3.82
CA GLY A 52 -13.33 -15.88 3.97
C GLY A 52 -11.94 -15.97 3.32
N SER A 53 -11.42 -14.88 2.74
CA SER A 53 -10.03 -14.81 2.30
C SER A 53 -9.08 -14.87 3.49
N TYR A 54 -8.05 -15.72 3.38
CA TYR A 54 -6.93 -15.73 4.32
C TYR A 54 -5.91 -14.62 4.03
N LEU A 55 -6.00 -13.97 2.86
CA LEU A 55 -5.12 -12.91 2.44
C LEU A 55 -5.77 -11.54 2.68
N PRO A 56 -5.03 -10.55 3.18
CA PRO A 56 -5.56 -9.22 3.46
C PRO A 56 -5.65 -8.35 2.19
N ALA A 57 -6.00 -8.91 1.04
CA ALA A 57 -6.04 -8.20 -0.25
C ALA A 57 -7.21 -7.21 -0.29
N GLY A 58 -6.94 -5.91 -0.10
CA GLY A 58 -7.97 -4.87 -0.05
C GLY A 58 -7.81 -3.90 1.11
N TYR A 59 -8.84 -3.08 1.32
CA TYR A 59 -8.92 -2.09 2.39
C TYR A 59 -9.16 -2.74 3.76
N SER A 60 -8.44 -2.27 4.76
CA SER A 60 -8.58 -2.68 6.15
C SER A 60 -8.19 -1.57 7.10
N GLN A 61 -9.00 -1.39 8.13
CA GLN A 61 -8.71 -0.57 9.30
C GLN A 61 -8.51 -1.51 10.50
N HIS A 62 -7.46 -2.33 10.45
CA HIS A 62 -7.19 -3.27 11.53
C HIS A 62 -6.63 -2.55 12.76
N GLN A 63 -7.34 -2.68 13.88
CA GLN A 63 -6.90 -2.16 15.17
C GLN A 63 -6.54 -3.34 16.08
N PRO A 64 -5.26 -3.50 16.46
CA PRO A 64 -4.94 -4.20 17.68
C PRO A 64 -5.63 -3.47 18.84
N VAL A 65 -6.29 -4.20 19.75
CA VAL A 65 -7.05 -3.63 20.88
C VAL A 65 -6.20 -2.67 21.75
N TYR A 66 -4.87 -2.77 21.67
CA TYR A 66 -3.92 -1.96 22.43
C TYR A 66 -3.26 -0.81 21.65
N SER A 67 -3.59 -0.64 20.37
CA SER A 67 -2.99 0.40 19.51
C SER A 67 -3.80 1.69 19.57
N LEU A 68 -3.15 2.80 19.95
CA LEU A 68 -3.72 4.14 19.80
C LEU A 68 -3.63 4.64 18.35
N ASP A 69 -2.77 4.02 17.54
CA ASP A 69 -2.59 4.37 16.14
C ASP A 69 -3.80 3.87 15.34
N LYS A 70 -4.55 4.83 14.77
CA LYS A 70 -5.71 4.60 13.91
C LYS A 70 -5.26 4.58 12.46
N ASN A 71 -4.53 3.54 12.09
CA ASN A 71 -4.04 3.39 10.73
C ASN A 71 -5.10 2.69 9.86
N GLU A 72 -5.12 3.07 8.61
CA GLU A 72 -5.84 2.40 7.54
C GLU A 72 -4.84 1.88 6.50
N THR A 73 -5.19 0.78 5.84
CA THR A 73 -4.30 0.10 4.90
C THR A 73 -5.08 -0.38 3.68
N LEU A 74 -4.43 -0.33 2.51
CA LEU A 74 -4.90 -0.95 1.28
C LEU A 74 -3.77 -1.87 0.80
N SER A 75 -3.97 -3.18 0.84
CA SER A 75 -2.96 -4.15 0.43
C SER A 75 -3.26 -4.76 -0.92
N MET A 76 -2.26 -4.75 -1.81
CA MET A 76 -2.35 -5.30 -3.16
C MET A 76 -1.22 -6.30 -3.39
N PHE A 77 -1.54 -7.43 -4.01
CA PHE A 77 -0.62 -8.45 -4.50
C PHE A 77 -0.22 -8.16 -5.95
N PRO A 78 0.72 -8.92 -6.55
CA PRO A 78 1.10 -8.72 -7.94
C PRO A 78 -0.14 -8.58 -8.86
N PRO A 79 -0.12 -7.71 -9.89
CA PRO A 79 -1.32 -7.32 -10.62
C PRO A 79 -2.16 -8.48 -11.19
N SER A 80 -1.54 -9.61 -11.50
CA SER A 80 -2.20 -10.84 -11.99
C SER A 80 -2.87 -11.69 -10.90
N SER A 81 -2.78 -11.30 -9.64
CA SER A 81 -3.34 -12.03 -8.51
C SER A 81 -4.88 -11.97 -8.53
N ALA A 82 -5.51 -13.14 -8.55
CA ALA A 82 -6.97 -13.25 -8.47
C ALA A 82 -7.55 -12.80 -7.12
N PHE A 83 -6.70 -12.56 -6.11
CA PHE A 83 -7.11 -12.13 -4.78
C PHE A 83 -7.28 -10.61 -4.68
N ASN A 84 -6.75 -9.83 -5.61
CA ASN A 84 -6.79 -8.38 -5.53
C ASN A 84 -8.21 -7.83 -5.63
N VAL A 85 -8.54 -6.94 -4.70
CA VAL A 85 -9.75 -6.12 -4.73
C VAL A 85 -9.30 -4.68 -5.01
N PHE A 86 -9.33 -4.27 -6.28
CA PHE A 86 -8.85 -2.96 -6.70
C PHE A 86 -9.92 -1.87 -6.52
N PRO A 87 -9.57 -0.71 -5.94
CA PRO A 87 -10.40 0.48 -6.00
C PRO A 87 -10.72 0.86 -7.44
N THR A 88 -11.95 1.29 -7.69
CA THR A 88 -12.36 1.86 -8.99
C THR A 88 -12.18 3.37 -9.04
N ASN A 89 -11.97 4.02 -7.89
CA ASN A 89 -11.71 5.43 -7.74
C ASN A 89 -10.58 5.65 -6.71
N PRO A 90 -9.49 6.37 -7.07
CA PRO A 90 -9.14 6.85 -8.41
C PRO A 90 -8.74 5.71 -9.36
N PRO A 91 -8.91 5.89 -10.68
CA PRO A 91 -8.58 4.87 -11.68
C PRO A 91 -7.07 4.55 -11.76
N ASP A 92 -6.22 5.49 -11.33
CA ASP A 92 -4.76 5.37 -11.38
C ASP A 92 -4.18 4.41 -10.32
N LEU A 93 -5.01 3.85 -9.43
CA LEU A 93 -4.60 2.81 -8.47
C LEU A 93 -4.54 1.40 -9.08
N ARG A 94 -5.01 1.20 -10.31
CA ARG A 94 -5.08 -0.09 -10.98
C ARG A 94 -3.95 -0.33 -11.98
#